data_AF-A0AAW2DHT5-F1
#
_entry.id   AF-A0AAW2DHT5-F1
#
_cell.length_a   1.000
_cell.length_b   1.000
_cell.length_c   1.000
_cell.angle_alpha   90.00
_cell.angle_beta   90.00
_cell.angle_gamma   90.00
#
_symmetry.space_group_name_H-M   'P 1'
#
loop_
_entity.id
_entity.type
_entity.pdbx_description
1 polymer ?
#
loop_
_entity_poly.entity_id
_entity_poly.type
_entity_poly.pdbx_seq_one_letter_code
_entity_poly.pdbx_strand_id
1 'polypeptide(L)' 'YFLIGMVIGSASGFFTGRLTRKERKRTIAIELLSDCTLADYRKRKVREIEEKNQLGRNEKWKIKGQQSQKRGKKKRH' A
#
# COMPACT_ATOMS: atom_id res chain seq x y z
N TYR A 1 -2.93 -28.98 -8.04
CA TYR A 1 -2.26 -29.04 -6.72
C TYR A 1 -1.02 -28.18 -6.75
N PHE A 2 -0.72 -27.46 -5.67
CA PHE A 2 0.50 -26.66 -5.54
C PHE A 2 1.26 -27.12 -4.30
N LEU A 3 2.60 -27.05 -4.37
CA LEU A 3 3.49 -27.37 -3.26
C LEU A 3 4.25 -26.11 -2.86
N ILE A 4 4.26 -25.80 -1.57
CA ILE A 4 5.01 -24.69 -0.98
C ILE A 4 6.14 -25.31 -0.16
N GLY A 5 7.38 -24.91 -0.45
CA GLY A 5 8.58 -25.41 0.23
C GLY A 5 9.53 -24.28 0.62
N MET A 6 10.52 -24.59 1.45
CA MET A 6 11.56 -23.65 1.88
C MET A 6 12.88 -23.97 1.17
N VAL A 7 13.64 -22.93 0.83
CA VAL A 7 14.99 -23.08 0.25
C VAL A 7 15.99 -23.45 1.34
N ILE A 8 16.75 -24.53 1.13
CA ILE A 8 17.86 -24.94 2.00
C ILE A 8 19.14 -24.28 1.46
N GLY A 9 19.78 -23.44 2.28
CA GLY A 9 21.03 -22.77 1.90
C GLY A 9 22.22 -23.72 1.80
N SER A 10 23.07 -23.51 0.80
CA SER A 10 24.32 -24.25 0.55
C SER A 10 25.45 -23.82 1.50
N ALA A 11 26.39 -24.73 1.77
CA ALA A 11 27.52 -24.49 2.66
C ALA A 11 28.61 -23.56 2.08
N SER A 12 28.50 -23.11 0.82
CA SER A 12 29.52 -22.29 0.16
C SER A 12 29.27 -20.78 0.24
N GLY A 13 28.06 -20.33 0.58
CA GLY A 13 27.64 -18.93 0.54
C GLY A 13 27.17 -18.40 1.90
N PHE A 14 28.04 -18.44 2.91
CA PHE A 14 27.66 -18.14 4.31
C PHE A 14 27.21 -16.70 4.57
N PHE A 15 27.79 -15.71 3.89
CA PHE A 15 27.62 -14.29 4.26
C PHE A 15 26.62 -13.51 3.40
N THR A 16 26.41 -13.88 2.13
CA THR A 16 25.60 -13.09 1.19
C THR A 16 24.31 -13.77 0.74
N GLY A 17 24.23 -15.11 0.78
CA GLY A 17 23.08 -15.87 0.27
C GLY A 17 22.19 -16.52 1.33
N ARG A 18 22.56 -16.42 2.61
CA ARG A 18 21.88 -17.16 3.70
C ARG A 18 21.19 -16.22 4.69
N LEU A 19 19.87 -16.36 4.80
CA LEU A 19 19.10 -15.73 5.88
C LEU A 19 19.46 -16.35 7.24
N THR A 20 19.66 -15.49 8.24
CA THR A 20 19.90 -15.92 9.63
C THR A 20 18.64 -16.58 10.22
N ARG A 21 18.80 -17.34 11.31
CA ARG A 21 17.66 -18.00 11.98
C ARG A 21 16.57 -17.02 12.40
N LYS A 22 16.92 -15.76 12.71
CA LYS A 22 15.99 -14.71 13.16
C LYS A 22 15.16 -14.11 12.02
N GLU A 23 15.75 -14.07 10.82
CA GLU A 23 15.12 -13.50 9.62
C GLU A 23 14.24 -14.52 8.90
N ARG A 24 14.49 -15.83 9.06
CA ARG A 24 13.61 -16.87 8.51
C ARG A 24 12.23 -16.83 9.16
N LYS A 25 11.24 -16.39 8.39
CA LYS A 25 9.83 -16.35 8.80
C LYS A 25 9.08 -17.59 8.31
N ARG A 26 7.92 -17.85 8.93
CA ARG A 26 7.06 -19.00 8.61
C ARG A 26 6.32 -18.85 7.28
N THR A 27 6.08 -17.60 6.86
CA THR A 27 5.26 -17.28 5.68
C THR A 27 5.93 -16.15 4.90
N ILE A 28 5.84 -16.23 3.57
CA ILE A 28 6.38 -15.21 2.65
C ILE A 28 5.81 -13.81 2.96
N ALA A 29 4.54 -13.74 3.35
CA ALA A 29 3.91 -12.47 3.73
C ALA A 29 4.56 -11.78 4.94
N ILE A 30 5.07 -12.56 5.90
CA ILE A 30 5.73 -12.03 7.10
C ILE A 30 7.13 -11.54 6.77
N GLU A 31 7.85 -12.26 5.90
CA GLU A 31 9.15 -11.83 5.38
C GLU A 31 9.03 -10.48 4.66
N LEU A 32 8.02 -10.35 3.79
CA LEU A 32 7.70 -9.14 3.07
C LEU A 32 7.32 -7.96 3.99
N LEU A 33 6.68 -8.24 5.14
CA LEU A 33 6.31 -7.20 6.11
C LEU A 33 7.49 -6.73 6.96
N SER A 34 8.50 -7.58 7.16
CA SER A 34 9.70 -7.20 7.92
C SER A 34 10.65 -6.26 7.18
N ASP A 35 10.48 -6.07 5.88
CA ASP A 35 11.27 -5.13 5.09
C ASP A 35 10.78 -3.69 5.28
N CYS A 36 11.60 -2.87 5.95
CA CYS A 36 11.31 -1.46 6.20
C CYS A 36 11.18 -0.63 4.91
N THR A 37 11.99 -0.94 3.88
CA THR A 37 11.99 -0.17 2.62
C THR A 37 10.67 -0.37 1.86
N LEU A 38 10.15 -1.59 1.92
CA LEU A 38 8.89 -1.93 1.30
C LEU A 38 7.71 -1.31 2.06
N ALA A 39 7.78 -1.18 3.38
CA ALA A 39 6.76 -0.51 4.18
C ALA A 39 6.59 0.97 3.78
N ASP A 40 7.70 1.69 3.60
CA ASP A 40 7.69 3.09 3.17
C ASP A 40 7.13 3.24 1.75
N TYR A 41 7.57 2.37 0.83
CA TYR A 41 7.05 2.34 -0.53
C TYR A 41 5.54 2.08 -0.54
N ARG A 42 5.07 1.08 0.20
CA ARG A 42 3.65 0.72 0.31
C ARG A 42 2.83 1.88 0.82
N LYS A 43 3.26 2.52 1.91
CA LYS A 43 2.55 3.66 2.50
C LYS A 43 2.41 4.80 1.49
N ARG A 44 3.50 5.15 0.80
CA ARG A 44 3.49 6.19 -0.24
C ARG A 44 2.56 5.81 -1.40
N LYS A 45 2.66 4.58 -1.90
CA LYS A 45 1.92 4.14 -3.09
C LYS A 45 0.42 3.95 -2.81
N VAL A 46 0.07 3.43 -1.64
CA VAL A 46 -1.33 3.31 -1.21
C VAL A 46 -1.99 4.68 -1.15
N ARG A 47 -1.33 5.68 -0.55
CA ARG A 47 -1.85 7.05 -0.52
C ARG A 47 -2.05 7.64 -1.92
N GLU A 48 -1.09 7.44 -2.82
CA GLU A 48 -1.21 7.89 -4.22
C GLU A 48 -2.42 7.24 -4.94
N ILE A 49 -2.63 5.94 -4.71
CA ILE A 49 -3.78 5.20 -5.27
C ILE A 49 -5.09 5.71 -4.68
N GLU A 50 -5.13 5.92 -3.36
CA GLU A 50 -6.30 6.47 -2.68
C GLU A 50 -6.65 7.87 -3.19
N GLU A 51 -5.67 8.77 -3.31
CA GLU A 51 -5.86 10.11 -3.86
C GLU A 51 -6.40 10.04 -5.30
N LYS A 52 -5.82 9.18 -6.15
CA LYS A 52 -6.30 8.97 -7.53
C LYS A 52 -7.74 8.44 -7.57
N ASN A 53 -8.08 7.50 -6.68
CA ASN A 53 -9.41 6.91 -6.61
C ASN A 53 -10.44 7.86 -5.98
N GLN A 54 -10.02 8.77 -5.10
CA GLN A 54 -10.89 9.77 -4.47
C GLN A 54 -11.41 10.81 -5.47
N LEU A 55 -10.66 11.14 -6.53
CA LEU A 55 -11.10 12.10 -7.57
C LEU A 55 -12.38 11.66 -8.30
N GLY A 56 -12.68 10.35 -8.33
CA GLY A 56 -13.94 9.79 -8.84
C GLY A 56 -15.02 9.60 -7.78
N ARG A 57 -14.71 9.80 -6.50
CA ARG A 57 -15.64 9.61 -5.38
C ARG A 57 -16.58 10.80 -5.28
N ASN A 58 -17.78 10.51 -4.77
CA ASN A 58 -18.97 11.38 -4.76
C ASN A 58 -18.75 12.82 -4.24
N GLU A 59 -17.63 13.12 -3.58
CA GLU A 59 -17.28 14.44 -3.04
C GLU A 59 -17.20 15.54 -4.11
N LYS A 60 -16.69 15.23 -5.31
CA LYS A 60 -16.69 16.20 -6.43
C LYS A 60 -18.10 16.69 -6.76
N TRP A 61 -19.10 15.79 -6.70
CA TRP A 61 -20.50 16.13 -6.96
C TRP A 61 -21.13 16.88 -5.78
N LYS A 62 -20.77 16.53 -4.54
CA LYS A 62 -21.23 17.23 -3.33
C LYS A 62 -20.74 18.69 -3.28
N ILE A 63 -19.49 18.96 -3.66
CA ILE A 63 -18.92 20.32 -3.67
C ILE A 63 -19.62 21.18 -4.74
N LYS A 64 -19.89 20.63 -5.92
CA LYS A 64 -20.60 21.35 -7.01
C LYS A 64 -22.03 21.71 -6.62
N GLY A 65 -22.73 20.81 -5.92
CA GLY A 65 -24.08 21.07 -5.37
C GLY A 65 -24.09 22.21 -4.34
N GLN A 66 -23.13 22.23 -3.41
CA GLN A 66 -23.04 23.29 -2.41
C GLN A 66 -22.63 24.64 -3.00
N GLN A 67 -21.70 24.68 -3.96
CA GLN A 67 -21.32 25.92 -4.64
C GLN A 67 -22.49 26.51 -5.45
N SER A 68 -23.27 25.65 -6.11
CA SER A 68 -24.52 26.03 -6.78
C SER A 68 -25.52 26.65 -5.81
N GLN A 69 -25.76 25.99 -4.66
CA GLN A 69 -26.66 26.52 -3.63
C GLN A 69 -26.18 27.86 -3.06
N LYS A 70 -24.88 28.02 -2.80
CA LYS A 70 -24.30 29.30 -2.31
C LYS A 70 -24.47 30.44 -3.34
N ARG A 71 -24.25 30.18 -4.63
CA ARG A 71 -24.51 31.15 -5.71
C ARG A 71 -25.99 31.53 -5.80
N GLY A 72 -26.90 30.56 -5.73
CA GLY A 72 -28.34 30.81 -5.77
C GLY A 72 -28.83 31.69 -4.61
N LYS A 73 -28.31 31.47 -3.40
CA LYS A 73 -28.64 32.29 -2.22
C LYS A 73 -28.12 33.72 -2.33
N LYS A 74 -26.92 33.92 -2.90
CA LYS A 74 -26.32 35.26 -3.08
C LYS A 74 -27.05 36.13 -4.11
N LYS A 75 -27.84 35.51 -5.00
CA LYS A 75 -28.62 36.21 -6.04
C LYS A 75 -30.04 36.59 -5.59
N ARG A 76 -30.46 36.15 -4.40
CA ARG A 76 -31.81 36.34 -3.83
C ARG A 76 -31.87 37.46 -2.77
N HIS A 77 -30.74 38.09 -2.46
CA HIS A 77 -30.62 39.25 -1.58
C HIS A 77 -30.25 40.48 -2.41
#